data_AF-D8M0B7-F1
#
_entry.id   AF-D8M0B7-F1
#
_cell.length_a   1.000
_cell.length_b   1.000
_cell.length_c   1.000
_cell.angle_alpha   90.00
_cell.angle_beta   90.00
_cell.angle_gamma   90.00
#
_symmetry.space_group_name_H-M   'P 1'
#
loop_
_entity.id
_entity.type
_entity.pdbx_description
1 polymer ?
#
loop_
_entity_poly.entity_id
_entity_poly.type
_entity_poly.pdbx_seq_one_letter_code
_entity_poly.pdbx_strand_id
1 'polypeptide(L)'
;MPSLDLKTGSVNNYITEFLKEIDDIFLNPEFNTLDYVLNMMNRSQTTEGEKREMEFLDKQQQVIEKCLVPVVQAYYNDYNKSLASLTAICDDFRKNQAEVIELSKRIQDVKSKMSGNRGGIKDLFYERVGLVTALLKEYTLKSLKNVEYIRQAPKIMDSLISSRLFIRASNLYNEVATLVNDKSISSIPTIITLQALWETKRKDLENVMMDTLLSY
;
A
#
# COMPACT_ATOMS: atom_id res chain seq x y z
N MET A 1 -15.59 -25.57 -1.66
CA MET A 1 -16.64 -26.59 -1.52
C MET A 1 -16.43 -27.61 -2.63
N PRO A 2 -15.88 -28.79 -2.34
CA PRO A 2 -15.65 -29.79 -3.37
C PRO A 2 -16.99 -30.45 -3.71
N SER A 3 -17.43 -30.31 -4.95
CA SER A 3 -18.56 -31.05 -5.50
C SER A 3 -18.16 -32.51 -5.65
N LEU A 4 -18.37 -33.29 -4.58
CA LEU A 4 -18.25 -34.75 -4.63
C LEU A 4 -19.31 -35.34 -5.59
N ASP A 5 -18.81 -36.00 -6.63
CA ASP A 5 -19.15 -37.40 -6.96
C ASP A 5 -20.62 -37.81 -7.20
N LEU A 6 -21.49 -36.91 -7.65
CA LEU A 6 -22.85 -37.30 -8.07
C LEU A 6 -22.89 -38.13 -9.38
N LYS A 7 -21.83 -38.13 -10.21
CA LYS A 7 -21.79 -38.93 -11.46
C LYS A 7 -21.13 -40.31 -11.31
N THR A 8 -20.07 -40.39 -10.54
CA THR A 8 -19.36 -41.62 -10.15
C THR A 8 -20.27 -42.56 -9.35
N GLY A 9 -21.13 -42.02 -8.49
CA GLY A 9 -22.18 -42.81 -7.82
C GLY A 9 -23.22 -43.41 -8.79
N SER A 10 -23.61 -42.66 -9.82
CA SER A 10 -24.57 -43.13 -10.83
C SER A 10 -23.99 -44.19 -11.75
N VAL A 11 -22.72 -44.04 -12.17
CA VAL A 11 -22.04 -45.03 -13.01
C VAL A 11 -21.70 -46.29 -12.20
N ASN A 12 -21.29 -46.16 -10.94
CA ASN A 12 -21.05 -47.32 -10.08
C ASN A 12 -22.34 -48.09 -9.77
N ASN A 13 -23.46 -47.40 -9.54
CA ASN A 13 -24.77 -48.05 -9.35
C ASN A 13 -25.26 -48.73 -10.63
N TYR A 14 -25.06 -48.09 -11.78
CA TYR A 14 -25.38 -48.66 -13.09
C TYR A 14 -24.54 -49.93 -13.37
N ILE A 15 -23.22 -49.87 -13.13
CA ILE A 15 -22.32 -51.01 -13.28
C ILE A 15 -22.73 -52.14 -12.30
N THR A 16 -23.06 -51.83 -11.04
CA THR A 16 -23.46 -52.87 -10.07
C THR A 16 -24.81 -53.53 -10.37
N GLU A 17 -25.72 -52.88 -11.09
CA GLU A 17 -26.93 -53.54 -11.60
C GLU A 17 -26.60 -54.49 -12.77
N PHE A 18 -25.75 -54.07 -13.71
CA PHE A 18 -25.34 -54.91 -14.85
C PHE A 18 -24.44 -56.09 -14.44
N LEU A 19 -23.57 -55.91 -13.44
CA LEU A 19 -22.72 -56.99 -12.93
C LEU A 19 -23.52 -58.12 -12.28
N LYS A 20 -24.78 -57.89 -11.86
CA LYS A 20 -25.67 -58.95 -11.34
C LYS A 20 -26.23 -59.86 -12.43
N GLU A 21 -26.25 -59.40 -13.68
CA GLU A 21 -26.70 -60.20 -14.83
C GLU A 21 -25.57 -61.04 -15.44
N ILE A 22 -24.33 -60.75 -15.04
CA ILE A 22 -23.14 -61.49 -15.45
C ILE A 22 -22.97 -62.70 -14.53
N ASP A 23 -22.56 -63.84 -15.11
CA ASP A 23 -22.22 -65.02 -14.31
C ASP A 23 -20.99 -64.72 -13.43
N ASP A 24 -21.11 -64.97 -12.13
CA ASP A 24 -20.06 -64.75 -11.12
C ASP A 24 -18.74 -65.44 -11.49
N ILE A 25 -18.80 -66.52 -12.29
CA ILE A 25 -17.61 -67.22 -12.80
C ILE A 25 -16.72 -66.28 -13.63
N PHE A 26 -17.30 -65.36 -14.41
CA PHE A 26 -16.53 -64.38 -15.21
C PHE A 26 -15.94 -63.25 -14.38
N LEU A 27 -16.46 -63.03 -13.16
CA LEU A 27 -15.97 -62.00 -12.24
C LEU A 27 -14.89 -62.55 -11.29
N ASN A 28 -14.63 -63.86 -11.33
CA ASN A 28 -13.62 -64.50 -10.50
C ASN A 28 -12.20 -64.11 -10.96
N PRO A 29 -11.35 -63.54 -10.09
CA PRO A 29 -9.95 -63.23 -10.40
C PRO A 29 -9.11 -64.45 -10.84
N GLU A 30 -9.54 -65.67 -10.47
CA GLU A 30 -8.89 -66.93 -10.84
C GLU A 30 -9.55 -67.60 -12.06
N PHE A 31 -10.35 -66.86 -12.83
CA PHE A 31 -11.03 -67.40 -14.00
C PHE A 31 -10.04 -68.05 -14.99
N ASN A 32 -10.20 -69.36 -15.19
CA ASN A 32 -9.44 -70.12 -16.16
C ASN A 32 -10.31 -70.41 -17.39
N THR A 33 -9.95 -69.81 -18.51
CA THR A 33 -10.65 -69.99 -19.79
C THR A 33 -10.67 -71.45 -20.24
N LEU A 34 -9.61 -72.21 -19.97
CA LEU A 34 -9.50 -73.60 -20.39
C LEU A 34 -10.49 -74.50 -19.62
N ASP A 35 -10.54 -74.36 -18.29
CA ASP A 35 -11.47 -75.13 -17.44
C ASP A 35 -12.93 -74.77 -17.74
N TYR A 36 -13.19 -73.48 -18.03
CA TYR A 36 -14.51 -73.02 -18.42
C TYR A 36 -14.95 -73.65 -19.74
N VAL A 37 -14.12 -73.59 -20.79
CA VAL A 37 -14.42 -74.21 -22.09
C VAL A 37 -14.55 -75.73 -21.99
N LEU A 38 -13.76 -76.38 -21.13
CA LEU A 38 -13.87 -77.83 -20.90
C LEU A 38 -15.21 -78.21 -20.25
N ASN A 39 -15.63 -77.44 -19.24
CA ASN A 39 -16.93 -77.60 -18.59
C ASN A 39 -18.09 -77.30 -19.55
N MET A 40 -17.92 -76.29 -20.41
CA MET A 40 -18.85 -75.94 -21.47
C MET A 40 -19.03 -77.08 -22.47
N MET A 41 -17.92 -77.66 -22.95
CA MET A 41 -17.89 -78.81 -23.87
C MET A 41 -18.52 -80.06 -23.26
N ASN A 42 -18.33 -80.28 -21.95
CA ASN A 42 -18.98 -81.38 -21.22
C ASN A 42 -20.50 -81.20 -21.10
N ARG A 43 -21.01 -79.96 -21.06
CA ARG A 43 -22.45 -79.64 -20.99
C ARG A 43 -23.13 -79.61 -22.36
N SER A 44 -22.35 -79.50 -23.43
CA SER A 44 -22.81 -79.36 -24.83
C SER A 44 -22.70 -80.67 -25.64
N GLN A 45 -22.73 -81.83 -24.96
CA GLN A 45 -22.67 -83.16 -25.60
C GLN A 45 -23.86 -83.47 -26.54
N THR A 46 -24.91 -82.64 -26.53
CA THR A 46 -26.05 -82.70 -27.46
C THR A 46 -26.14 -81.42 -28.27
N THR A 47 -26.67 -81.50 -29.50
CA THR A 47 -26.85 -80.35 -30.40
C THR A 47 -27.71 -79.24 -29.79
N GLU A 48 -28.65 -79.59 -28.89
CA GLU A 48 -29.42 -78.60 -28.12
C GLU A 48 -28.62 -77.98 -26.97
N GLY A 49 -27.73 -78.74 -26.32
CA GLY A 49 -26.85 -78.24 -25.26
C GLY A 49 -25.83 -77.23 -25.79
N GLU A 50 -25.23 -77.51 -26.95
CA GLU A 50 -24.32 -76.58 -27.64
C GLU A 50 -25.02 -75.27 -28.00
N LYS A 51 -26.23 -75.35 -28.56
CA LYS A 51 -27.01 -74.16 -28.93
C LYS A 51 -27.36 -73.30 -27.72
N ARG A 52 -27.77 -73.91 -26.60
CA ARG A 52 -28.11 -73.19 -25.35
C ARG A 52 -26.91 -72.47 -24.75
N GLU A 53 -25.76 -73.11 -24.76
CA GLU A 53 -24.54 -72.55 -24.18
C GLU A 53 -23.97 -71.42 -25.05
N MET A 54 -24.07 -71.55 -26.39
CA MET A 54 -23.77 -70.46 -27.33
C MET A 54 -24.73 -69.27 -27.17
N GLU A 55 -26.04 -69.52 -27.02
CA GLU A 55 -27.04 -68.47 -26.75
C GLU A 55 -26.81 -67.79 -25.39
N PHE A 56 -26.28 -68.52 -24.40
CA PHE A 56 -25.89 -67.96 -23.11
C PHE A 56 -24.67 -67.06 -23.24
N LEU A 57 -23.61 -67.49 -23.92
CA LEU A 57 -22.43 -66.66 -24.16
C LEU A 57 -22.75 -65.41 -24.98
N ASP A 58 -23.61 -65.51 -25.99
CA ASP A 58 -24.04 -64.36 -26.79
C ASP A 58 -24.79 -63.33 -25.93
N LYS A 59 -25.65 -63.79 -25.01
CA LYS A 59 -26.30 -62.91 -24.02
C LYS A 59 -25.30 -62.24 -23.09
N GLN A 60 -24.34 -63.00 -22.54
CA GLN A 60 -23.29 -62.46 -21.66
C GLN A 60 -22.43 -61.41 -22.40
N GLN A 61 -22.07 -61.67 -23.64
CA GLN A 61 -21.34 -60.73 -24.50
C GLN A 61 -22.14 -59.44 -24.74
N GLN A 62 -23.43 -59.55 -25.07
CA GLN A 62 -24.28 -58.37 -25.30
C GLN A 62 -24.46 -57.52 -24.03
N VAL A 63 -24.56 -58.14 -22.87
CA VAL A 63 -24.65 -57.46 -21.56
C VAL A 63 -23.35 -56.71 -21.26
N ILE A 64 -22.20 -57.35 -21.49
CA ILE A 64 -20.87 -56.73 -21.32
C ILE A 64 -20.69 -55.56 -22.28
N GLU A 65 -21.02 -55.72 -23.56
CA GLU A 65 -20.85 -54.67 -24.57
C GLU A 65 -21.72 -53.44 -24.28
N LYS A 66 -22.98 -53.65 -23.86
CA LYS A 66 -23.88 -52.57 -23.42
C LYS A 66 -23.37 -51.82 -22.20
N CYS A 67 -22.67 -52.49 -21.27
CA CYS A 67 -22.10 -51.86 -20.09
C CYS A 67 -20.78 -51.14 -20.39
N LEU A 68 -19.91 -51.74 -21.20
CA LEU A 68 -18.55 -51.23 -21.45
C LEU A 68 -18.57 -49.92 -22.23
N VAL A 69 -19.41 -49.82 -23.27
CA VAL A 69 -19.41 -48.65 -24.18
C VAL A 69 -19.73 -47.34 -23.45
N PRO A 70 -20.81 -47.22 -22.65
CA PRO A 70 -21.12 -46.00 -21.91
C PRO A 70 -20.07 -45.66 -20.86
N VAL A 71 -19.51 -46.67 -20.18
CA VAL A 71 -18.48 -46.46 -19.16
C VAL A 71 -17.23 -45.88 -19.79
N VAL A 72 -16.74 -46.50 -20.86
CA VAL A 72 -15.57 -46.04 -21.60
C VAL A 72 -15.80 -44.63 -22.14
N GLN A 73 -16.97 -44.35 -22.74
CA GLN A 73 -17.32 -43.01 -23.22
C GLN A 73 -17.39 -41.98 -22.09
N ALA A 74 -17.95 -42.32 -20.93
CA ALA A 74 -18.01 -41.44 -19.77
C ALA A 74 -16.61 -41.11 -19.25
N TYR A 75 -15.75 -42.11 -19.11
CA TYR A 75 -14.35 -41.92 -18.70
C TYR A 75 -13.57 -41.06 -19.68
N TYR A 76 -13.69 -41.31 -21.00
CA TYR A 76 -13.03 -40.46 -22.01
C TYR A 76 -13.55 -39.03 -21.98
N ASN A 77 -14.86 -38.83 -21.81
CA ASN A 77 -15.45 -37.50 -21.74
C ASN A 77 -14.97 -36.72 -20.50
N ASP A 78 -14.89 -37.38 -19.34
CA ASP A 78 -14.43 -36.74 -18.11
C ASP A 78 -12.92 -36.51 -18.11
N TYR A 79 -12.15 -37.42 -18.73
CA TYR A 79 -10.73 -37.19 -19.01
C TYR A 79 -10.52 -35.98 -19.91
N ASN A 80 -11.25 -35.88 -21.02
CA ASN A 80 -11.14 -34.76 -21.96
C ASN A 80 -11.53 -33.42 -21.32
N LYS A 81 -12.57 -33.40 -20.48
CA LYS A 81 -12.93 -32.19 -19.72
C LYS A 81 -11.84 -31.79 -18.73
N SER A 82 -11.28 -32.77 -18.01
CA SER A 82 -10.19 -32.53 -17.06
C SER A 82 -8.95 -31.99 -17.77
N LEU A 83 -8.62 -32.55 -18.94
CA LEU A 83 -7.52 -32.08 -19.78
C LEU A 83 -7.75 -30.65 -20.29
N ALA A 84 -8.95 -30.33 -20.76
CA ALA A 84 -9.32 -28.99 -21.19
C ALA A 84 -9.22 -27.97 -20.04
N SER A 85 -9.72 -28.35 -18.85
CA SER A 85 -9.60 -27.52 -17.64
C SER A 85 -8.15 -27.30 -17.23
N LEU A 86 -7.32 -28.34 -17.26
CA LEU A 86 -5.89 -28.22 -16.95
C LEU A 86 -5.17 -27.32 -17.94
N THR A 87 -5.52 -27.42 -19.23
CA THR A 87 -4.96 -26.57 -20.28
C THR A 87 -5.34 -25.11 -20.04
N ALA A 88 -6.60 -24.82 -19.73
CA ALA A 88 -7.05 -23.47 -19.39
C ALA A 88 -6.31 -22.90 -18.17
N ILE A 89 -6.13 -23.70 -17.11
CA ILE A 89 -5.35 -23.28 -15.93
C ILE A 89 -3.89 -22.97 -16.30
N CYS A 90 -3.28 -23.77 -17.18
CA CYS A 90 -1.91 -23.53 -17.64
C CYS A 90 -1.81 -22.21 -18.43
N ASP A 91 -2.79 -21.91 -19.28
CA ASP A 91 -2.82 -20.67 -20.05
C ASP A 91 -3.07 -19.45 -19.16
N ASP A 92 -3.98 -19.56 -18.18
CA ASP A 92 -4.20 -18.53 -17.17
C ASP A 92 -2.94 -18.30 -16.32
N PHE A 93 -2.23 -19.37 -15.95
CA PHE A 93 -0.98 -19.26 -15.20
C PHE A 93 0.10 -18.51 -16.02
N ARG A 94 0.23 -18.83 -17.31
CA ARG A 94 1.16 -18.12 -18.21
C ARG A 94 0.80 -16.65 -18.35
N LYS A 95 -0.50 -16.34 -18.49
CA LYS A 95 -0.99 -14.96 -18.55
C LYS A 95 -0.68 -14.20 -17.26
N ASN A 96 -1.01 -14.77 -16.10
CA ASN A 96 -0.73 -14.17 -14.79
C ASN A 96 0.77 -13.98 -14.58
N GLN A 97 1.61 -14.92 -15.00
CA GLN A 97 3.06 -14.78 -14.93
C GLN A 97 3.56 -13.57 -15.76
N ALA A 98 3.02 -13.37 -16.96
CA ALA A 98 3.35 -12.20 -17.78
C ALA A 98 2.92 -10.89 -17.12
N GLU A 99 1.71 -10.83 -16.55
CA GLU A 99 1.20 -9.66 -15.84
C GLU A 99 2.03 -9.33 -14.60
N VAL A 100 2.47 -10.34 -13.83
CA VAL A 100 3.35 -10.15 -12.67
C VAL A 100 4.70 -9.58 -13.07
N ILE A 101 5.28 -10.04 -14.19
CA ILE A 101 6.54 -9.51 -14.72
C ILE A 101 6.37 -8.03 -15.11
N GLU A 102 5.28 -7.70 -15.79
CA GLU A 102 4.98 -6.31 -16.17
C GLU A 102 4.77 -5.41 -14.94
N LEU A 103 4.01 -5.89 -13.95
CA LEU A 103 3.77 -5.16 -12.71
C LEU A 103 5.08 -4.91 -11.95
N SER A 104 5.94 -5.92 -11.85
CA SER A 104 7.27 -5.80 -11.25
C SER A 104 8.10 -4.71 -11.92
N LYS A 105 8.09 -4.66 -13.26
CA LYS A 105 8.76 -3.60 -14.03
C LYS A 105 8.18 -2.22 -13.73
N ARG A 106 6.85 -2.07 -13.73
CA ARG A 106 6.17 -0.81 -13.39
C ARG A 106 6.52 -0.35 -11.97
N ILE A 107 6.60 -1.26 -11.00
CA ILE A 107 7.00 -0.95 -9.62
C ILE A 107 8.45 -0.45 -9.58
N GLN A 108 9.37 -1.09 -10.31
CA GLN A 108 10.76 -0.61 -10.40
C GLN A 108 10.84 0.78 -11.02
N ASP A 109 10.08 1.05 -12.07
CA ASP A 109 10.02 2.37 -12.71
C ASP A 109 9.49 3.44 -11.74
N VAL A 110 8.41 3.16 -11.02
CA VAL A 110 7.86 4.07 -10.00
C VAL A 110 8.87 4.30 -8.87
N LYS A 111 9.53 3.23 -8.39
CA LYS A 111 10.57 3.34 -7.36
C LYS A 111 11.73 4.22 -7.81
N SER A 112 12.18 4.08 -9.05
CA SER A 112 13.26 4.89 -9.61
C SER A 112 12.87 6.37 -9.66
N LYS A 113 11.69 6.70 -10.19
CA LYS A 113 11.15 8.07 -10.22
C LYS A 113 11.00 8.67 -8.83
N MET A 114 10.49 7.88 -7.87
CA MET A 114 10.32 8.34 -6.49
C MET A 114 11.65 8.60 -5.80
N SER A 115 12.66 7.76 -6.05
CA SER A 115 14.02 7.97 -5.51
C SER A 115 14.68 9.24 -6.06
N GLY A 116 14.52 9.53 -7.36
CA GLY A 116 14.97 10.78 -7.97
C GLY A 116 14.26 12.00 -7.38
N ASN A 117 12.94 11.95 -7.26
CA ASN A 117 12.15 13.04 -6.67
C ASN A 117 12.48 13.27 -5.18
N ARG A 118 12.81 12.23 -4.42
CA ARG A 118 13.21 12.36 -3.02
C ARG A 118 14.51 13.16 -2.86
N GLY A 119 15.46 13.02 -3.79
CA GLY A 119 16.66 13.85 -3.85
C GLY A 119 16.30 15.32 -4.02
N GLY A 120 15.54 15.65 -5.06
CA GLY A 120 15.10 17.03 -5.33
C GLY A 120 14.28 17.65 -4.19
N ILE A 121 13.38 16.89 -3.56
CA ILE A 121 12.61 17.38 -2.39
C ILE A 121 13.54 17.68 -1.21
N LYS A 122 14.53 16.82 -0.95
CA LYS A 122 15.50 17.03 0.13
C LYS A 122 16.32 18.29 -0.14
N ASP A 123 16.78 18.47 -1.38
CA ASP A 123 17.58 19.64 -1.76
C ASP A 123 16.76 20.94 -1.66
N LEU A 124 15.53 20.94 -2.18
CA LEU A 124 14.60 22.07 -2.05
C LEU A 124 14.27 22.38 -0.59
N PHE A 125 14.12 21.35 0.25
CA PHE A 125 13.87 21.53 1.68
C PHE A 125 15.06 22.21 2.36
N TYR A 126 16.29 21.74 2.14
CA TYR A 126 17.49 22.38 2.72
C TYR A 126 17.72 23.79 2.18
N GLU A 127 17.47 24.03 0.89
CA GLU A 127 17.58 25.37 0.30
C GLU A 127 16.57 26.33 0.93
N ARG A 128 15.28 25.96 0.96
CA ARG A 128 14.22 26.81 1.53
C ARG A 128 14.41 27.03 3.02
N VAL A 129 14.64 25.98 3.80
CA VAL A 129 14.83 26.08 5.25
C VAL A 129 16.13 26.83 5.57
N GLY A 130 17.20 26.59 4.82
CA GLY A 130 18.46 27.32 4.97
C GLY A 130 18.30 28.82 4.73
N LEU A 131 17.66 29.20 3.62
CA LEU A 131 17.38 30.60 3.31
C LEU A 131 16.48 31.26 4.36
N VAL A 132 15.40 30.60 4.76
CA VAL A 132 14.48 31.12 5.79
C VAL A 132 15.21 31.28 7.12
N THR A 133 16.03 30.30 7.51
CA THR A 133 16.80 30.35 8.77
C THR A 133 17.83 31.48 8.74
N ALA A 134 18.52 31.68 7.62
CA ALA A 134 19.48 32.78 7.44
C ALA A 134 18.78 34.14 7.53
N LEU A 135 17.67 34.34 6.81
CA LEU A 135 16.89 35.58 6.86
C LEU A 135 16.32 35.85 8.25
N LEU A 136 15.82 34.82 8.92
CA LEU A 136 15.32 34.94 10.29
C LEU A 136 16.45 35.32 11.27
N LYS A 137 17.64 34.73 11.10
CA LYS A 137 18.82 35.05 11.92
C LYS A 137 19.26 36.50 11.74
N GLU A 138 19.32 36.99 10.49
CA GLU A 138 19.68 38.38 10.22
C GLU A 138 18.64 39.36 10.79
N TYR A 139 17.36 39.07 10.59
CA TYR A 139 16.27 39.90 11.11
C TYR A 139 16.26 39.94 12.64
N THR A 140 16.39 38.78 13.29
CA THR A 140 16.44 38.70 14.77
C THR A 140 17.67 39.39 15.35
N LEU A 141 18.84 39.25 14.72
CA LEU A 141 20.06 39.92 15.17
C LEU A 141 19.97 41.44 15.03
N LYS A 142 19.40 41.92 13.91
CA LYS A 142 19.15 43.35 13.69
C LYS A 142 18.16 43.92 14.72
N SER A 143 17.06 43.20 14.95
CA SER A 143 16.06 43.57 15.96
C SER A 143 16.68 43.61 17.36
N LEU A 144 17.47 42.60 17.75
CA LEU A 144 18.14 42.55 19.04
C LEU A 144 19.12 43.71 19.25
N LYS A 145 19.87 44.09 18.21
CA LYS A 145 20.76 45.25 18.25
C LYS A 145 20.00 46.55 18.49
N ASN A 146 18.85 46.72 17.83
CA ASN A 146 17.99 47.88 18.02
C ASN A 146 17.40 47.93 19.44
N VAL A 147 16.95 46.78 19.99
CA VAL A 147 16.47 46.68 21.38
C VAL A 147 17.56 47.11 22.37
N GLU A 148 18.79 46.63 22.20
CA GLU A 148 19.89 46.97 23.11
C GLU A 148 20.26 48.46 23.03
N TYR A 149 20.22 49.06 21.84
CA TYR A 149 20.42 50.50 21.66
C TYR A 149 19.34 51.31 22.42
N ILE A 150 18.06 50.96 22.26
CA ILE A 150 16.94 51.59 22.97
C ILE A 150 17.12 51.46 24.50
N ARG A 151 17.62 50.31 24.98
CA ARG A 151 17.86 50.06 26.40
C ARG A 151 18.95 50.95 27.01
N GLN A 152 20.00 51.24 26.26
CA GLN A 152 21.13 52.05 26.75
C GLN A 152 20.87 53.56 26.66
N ALA A 153 19.99 53.95 25.74
CA ALA A 153 19.77 55.35 25.42
C ALA A 153 19.28 56.24 26.59
N PRO A 154 18.47 55.77 27.57
CA PRO A 154 18.15 56.55 28.77
C PRO A 154 19.38 56.97 29.60
N LYS A 155 20.38 56.10 29.73
CA LYS A 155 21.63 56.44 30.46
C LYS A 155 22.45 57.49 29.72
N ILE A 156 22.48 57.40 28.40
CA ILE A 156 23.15 58.39 27.54
C ILE A 156 22.40 59.73 27.64
N MET A 157 21.06 59.70 27.66
CA MET A 157 20.21 60.88 27.83
C MET A 157 20.50 61.60 29.15
N ASP A 158 20.58 60.86 30.27
CA ASP A 158 20.91 61.43 31.58
C ASP A 158 22.29 62.11 31.59
N SER A 159 23.28 61.53 30.89
CA SER A 159 24.61 62.13 30.75
C SER A 159 24.61 63.42 29.91
N LEU A 160 23.78 63.48 28.87
CA LEU A 160 23.67 64.64 27.97
C LEU A 160 22.91 65.80 28.62
N ILE A 161 21.85 65.50 29.37
CA ILE A 161 21.11 66.48 30.18
C ILE A 161 22.02 67.07 31.26
N SER A 162 22.75 66.21 31.98
CA SER A 162 23.71 66.63 33.01
C SER A 162 24.83 67.52 32.45
N SER A 163 25.23 67.29 31.20
CA SER A 163 26.25 68.07 30.48
C SER A 163 25.69 69.32 29.79
N ARG A 164 24.40 69.65 29.96
CA ARG A 164 23.68 70.76 29.29
C ARG A 164 23.69 70.70 27.74
N LEU A 165 23.89 69.52 27.16
CA LEU A 165 23.92 69.30 25.70
C LEU A 165 22.53 69.01 25.14
N PHE A 166 21.59 69.94 25.32
CA PHE A 166 20.16 69.71 25.08
C PHE A 166 19.80 69.42 23.62
N ILE A 167 20.50 70.02 22.64
CA ILE A 167 20.28 69.74 21.21
C ILE A 167 20.64 68.29 20.87
N ARG A 168 21.75 67.78 21.43
CA ARG A 168 22.18 66.41 21.21
C ARG A 168 21.26 65.41 21.92
N ALA A 169 20.75 65.78 23.09
CA ALA A 169 19.73 65.02 23.81
C ALA A 169 18.41 64.93 23.02
N SER A 170 17.96 66.03 22.43
CA SER A 170 16.76 66.06 21.59
C SER A 170 16.91 65.22 20.31
N ASN A 171 18.07 65.28 19.65
CA ASN A 171 18.35 64.44 18.49
C ASN A 171 18.36 62.93 18.85
N LEU A 172 18.96 62.57 19.99
CA LEU A 172 18.93 61.19 20.49
C LEU A 172 17.50 60.72 20.82
N TYR A 173 16.68 61.60 21.42
CA TYR A 173 15.28 61.30 21.68
C TYR A 173 14.51 61.01 20.39
N ASN A 174 14.64 61.86 19.37
CA ASN A 174 13.96 61.67 18.09
C ASN A 174 14.40 60.38 17.39
N GLU A 175 15.71 60.07 17.40
CA GLU A 175 16.24 58.83 16.83
C GLU A 175 15.65 57.60 17.54
N VAL A 176 15.66 57.57 18.87
CA VAL A 176 15.14 56.43 19.64
C VAL A 176 13.62 56.33 19.55
N ALA A 177 12.90 57.46 19.48
CA ALA A 177 11.46 57.48 19.26
C ALA A 177 11.07 56.87 17.91
N THR A 178 11.86 57.09 16.86
CA THR A 178 11.63 56.44 15.55
C THR A 178 11.86 54.93 15.60
N LEU A 179 12.87 54.47 16.36
CA LEU A 179 13.18 53.04 16.51
C LEU A 179 12.17 52.31 17.42
N VAL A 180 11.67 52.97 18.47
CA VAL A 180 10.65 52.43 19.39
C VAL A 180 9.30 52.28 18.68
N ASN A 181 8.97 53.19 17.76
CA ASN A 181 7.76 53.15 16.95
C ASN A 181 7.84 52.17 15.75
N ASP A 182 8.96 51.48 15.56
CA ASP A 182 9.09 50.44 14.54
C ASP A 182 8.20 49.23 14.92
N LYS A 183 7.26 48.87 14.03
CA LYS A 183 6.34 47.74 14.20
C LYS A 183 7.05 46.40 14.40
N SER A 184 8.29 46.27 13.92
CA SER A 184 9.10 45.06 14.07
C SER A 184 9.51 44.76 15.52
N ILE A 185 9.50 45.77 16.39
CA ILE A 185 10.01 45.68 17.77
C ILE A 185 9.01 46.22 18.81
N SER A 186 8.00 46.97 18.39
CA SER A 186 6.92 47.52 19.22
C SER A 186 6.10 46.46 19.98
N SER A 187 6.08 45.20 19.52
CA SER A 187 5.39 44.10 20.21
C SER A 187 6.17 43.51 21.39
N ILE A 188 7.43 43.88 21.59
CA ILE A 188 8.27 43.34 22.67
C ILE A 188 7.90 44.05 23.99
N PRO A 189 7.49 43.31 25.05
CA PRO A 189 7.07 43.91 26.32
C PRO A 189 8.10 44.85 26.96
N THR A 190 9.39 44.54 26.80
CA THR A 190 10.50 45.39 27.28
C THR A 190 10.56 46.74 26.58
N ILE A 191 10.13 46.84 25.32
CA ILE A 191 10.09 48.11 24.60
C ILE A 191 8.88 48.95 25.00
N ILE A 192 7.76 48.32 25.31
CA ILE A 192 6.57 49.01 25.84
C ILE A 192 6.91 49.69 27.18
N THR A 193 7.64 49.00 28.07
CA THR A 193 8.09 49.61 29.34
C THR A 193 9.14 50.70 29.12
N LEU A 194 10.07 50.51 28.19
CA LEU A 194 11.04 51.54 27.81
C LEU A 194 10.38 52.76 27.15
N GLN A 195 9.28 52.58 26.41
CA GLN A 195 8.52 53.67 25.80
C GLN A 195 7.87 54.56 26.87
N ALA A 196 7.29 53.97 27.91
CA ALA A 196 6.75 54.72 29.05
C ALA A 196 7.85 55.49 29.82
N LEU A 197 9.03 54.89 29.96
CA LEU A 197 10.21 55.56 30.55
C LEU A 197 10.70 56.70 29.65
N TRP A 198 10.72 56.51 28.34
CA TRP A 198 11.11 57.53 27.37
C TRP A 198 10.16 58.72 27.35
N GLU A 199 8.86 58.49 27.48
CA GLU A 199 7.88 59.57 27.56
C GLU A 199 8.00 60.36 28.85
N THR A 200 8.40 59.70 29.95
CA THR A 200 8.75 60.38 31.21
C THR A 200 10.00 61.24 31.02
N LYS A 201 11.07 60.70 30.40
CA LYS A 201 12.31 61.43 30.15
C LYS A 201 12.13 62.61 29.19
N ARG A 202 11.20 62.53 28.25
CA ARG A 202 10.80 63.65 27.40
C ARG A 202 10.26 64.81 28.23
N LYS A 203 9.32 64.52 29.14
CA LYS A 203 8.76 65.53 30.05
C LYS A 203 9.84 66.13 30.95
N ASP A 204 10.76 65.31 31.45
CA ASP A 204 11.91 65.80 32.23
C ASP A 204 12.79 66.75 31.42
N LEU A 205 13.11 66.42 30.16
CA LEU A 205 13.89 67.28 29.27
C LEU A 205 13.13 68.60 28.99
N GLU A 206 11.85 68.52 28.66
CA GLU A 206 11.00 69.68 28.40
C GLU A 206 10.94 70.60 29.64
N ASN A 207 10.73 70.03 30.83
CA ASN A 207 10.72 70.79 32.08
C ASN A 207 12.08 71.44 32.38
N VAL A 208 13.19 70.70 32.24
CA VAL A 208 14.54 71.25 32.47
C VAL A 208 14.87 72.35 31.46
N MET A 209 14.50 72.17 30.18
CA MET A 209 14.69 73.21 29.16
C MET A 209 13.85 74.45 29.48
N MET A 210 12.58 74.28 29.86
CA MET A 210 11.71 75.39 30.26
C MET A 210 12.22 76.12 31.51
N ASP A 211 12.68 75.39 32.52
CA ASP A 211 13.28 75.97 33.73
C ASP A 211 14.56 76.75 33.39
N THR A 212 15.40 76.24 32.50
CA THR A 212 16.60 76.98 32.05
C THR A 212 16.29 78.21 31.21
N LEU A 213 15.18 78.21 30.46
CA LEU A 213 14.72 79.35 29.66
C LEU A 213 14.01 80.41 30.52
N LEU A 214 13.34 80.00 31.61
CA LEU A 214 12.67 80.89 32.57
C LEU A 214 13.62 81.42 33.66
N SER A 215 14.77 80.76 33.86
CA SER A 215 15.86 81.17 34.75
C SER A 215 16.82 82.20 34.13
N TYR A 216 16.57 82.63 32.90
CA TYR A 216 17.33 83.65 32.17
C TYR A 216 16.46 84.90 31.96
#